data_AF-A0A2M7QKN5-F1
#
_entry.id   AF-A0A2M7QKN5-F1
#
_cell.length_a   1.000
_cell.length_b   1.000
_cell.length_c   1.000
_cell.angle_alpha   90.00
_cell.angle_beta   90.00
_cell.angle_gamma   90.00
#
_symmetry.space_group_name_H-M   'P 1'
#
loop_
_entity.id
_entity.type
_entity.pdbx_description
1 polymer ?
#
loop_
_entity_poly.entity_id
_entity_poly.type
_entity_poly.pdbx_seq_one_letter_code
_entity_poly.pdbx_strand_id
1 'polypeptide(L)'
;KLAKTVPRPILERARNFVKDAGNVRSKPRLFMWKMAQLRREWKEKRQSQKENIKPKASDLKQVHILVSGNVIGVGFRAWVFALATRSGLVGWVKNTADRKVEILLEGENNTVNNVAVTLEKGPITAR
;
A
#
# COMPACT_ATOMS: atom_id res chain seq x y z
N LYS A 1 32.89 8.26 6.92
CA LYS A 1 31.64 8.16 7.72
C LYS A 1 30.36 8.31 6.86
N LEU A 2 30.29 9.24 5.89
CA LEU A 2 29.07 9.50 5.09
C LEU A 2 28.54 8.31 4.25
N ALA A 3 29.43 7.49 3.68
CA ALA A 3 29.05 6.33 2.86
C ALA A 3 28.22 5.25 3.58
N LYS A 4 28.17 5.29 4.93
CA LYS A 4 27.36 4.36 5.74
C LYS A 4 25.89 4.80 5.88
N THR A 5 25.59 6.08 5.70
CA THR A 5 24.26 6.66 5.99
C THR A 5 23.53 7.16 4.76
N VAL A 6 24.27 7.48 3.69
CA VAL A 6 23.71 8.09 2.48
C VAL A 6 23.68 7.05 1.37
N PRO A 7 22.55 6.91 0.64
CA PRO A 7 22.48 6.06 -0.54
C PRO A 7 23.60 6.38 -1.55
N ARG A 8 24.28 5.34 -2.03
CA ARG A 8 25.38 5.45 -3.00
C ARG A 8 25.04 6.33 -4.23
N PRO A 9 23.84 6.25 -4.83
CA PRO A 9 23.50 7.07 -6.01
C PRO A 9 23.56 8.58 -5.76
N ILE A 10 23.26 9.03 -4.54
CA ILE A 10 23.33 10.45 -4.17
C ILE A 10 24.79 10.91 -4.08
N LEU A 11 25.64 10.08 -3.47
CA LEU A 11 27.07 10.37 -3.31
C LEU A 11 27.77 10.45 -4.66
N GLU A 12 27.47 9.52 -5.57
CA GLU A 12 28.07 9.49 -6.91
C GLU A 12 27.67 10.71 -7.74
N ARG A 13 26.38 11.08 -7.72
CA ARG A 13 25.90 12.29 -8.41
C ARG A 13 26.54 13.56 -7.87
N ALA A 14 26.65 13.69 -6.55
CA ALA A 14 27.32 14.84 -5.94
C ALA A 14 28.81 14.88 -6.30
N ARG A 15 29.47 13.73 -6.33
CA ARG A 15 30.90 13.63 -6.68
C ARG A 15 31.14 14.02 -8.14
N ASN A 16 30.33 13.51 -9.07
CA ASN A 16 30.46 13.83 -10.49
C ASN A 16 30.21 15.33 -10.74
N PHE A 17 29.16 15.90 -10.14
CA PHE A 17 28.89 17.34 -10.23
C PHE A 17 30.07 18.22 -9.78
N VAL A 18 30.77 17.82 -8.72
CA VAL A 18 31.93 18.57 -8.22
C VAL A 18 33.17 18.36 -9.09
N LYS A 19 33.30 17.20 -9.76
CA LYS A 19 34.38 16.97 -10.75
C LYS A 19 34.25 17.89 -11.95
N ASP A 20 33.02 18.12 -12.41
CA ASP A 20 32.73 18.98 -13.56
C ASP A 20 32.87 20.48 -13.24
N ALA A 21 32.90 20.84 -11.94
CA ALA A 21 33.03 22.22 -11.49
C ALA A 21 34.53 22.62 -11.39
N GLY A 22 35.04 23.27 -12.44
CA GLY A 22 36.44 23.69 -12.55
C GLY A 22 36.87 24.76 -11.55
N ASN A 23 36.22 25.93 -11.55
CA ASN A 23 36.65 27.11 -10.79
C ASN A 23 35.72 27.40 -9.59
N VAL A 24 35.92 26.69 -8.47
CA VAL A 24 35.07 26.82 -7.28
C VAL A 24 35.92 27.07 -6.03
N ARG A 25 35.54 28.07 -5.23
CA ARG A 25 36.23 28.44 -3.96
C ARG A 25 36.38 27.28 -2.98
N SER A 26 35.41 26.35 -2.91
CA SER A 26 35.49 25.18 -2.02
C SER A 26 34.70 24.00 -2.57
N LYS A 27 35.41 23.04 -3.15
CA LYS A 27 34.85 21.76 -3.63
C LYS A 27 34.11 20.97 -2.53
N PRO A 28 34.61 20.89 -1.27
CA PRO A 28 33.87 20.25 -0.18
C PRO A 28 32.54 20.94 0.15
N ARG A 29 32.50 22.28 0.14
CA ARG A 29 31.26 23.03 0.40
C ARG A 29 30.25 22.87 -0.74
N LEU A 30 30.74 22.85 -1.99
CA LEU A 30 29.91 22.56 -3.17
C LEU A 30 29.35 21.13 -3.13
N PHE A 31 30.15 20.16 -2.71
CA PHE A 31 29.72 18.78 -2.51
C PHE A 31 28.61 18.68 -1.46
N MET A 32 28.81 19.32 -0.30
CA MET A 32 27.83 19.33 0.79
C MET A 32 26.52 20.03 0.38
N TRP A 33 26.62 21.14 -0.35
CA TRP A 33 25.46 21.83 -0.92
C TRP A 33 24.71 20.95 -1.92
N LYS A 34 25.41 20.33 -2.88
CA LYS A 34 24.78 19.46 -3.89
C LYS A 34 24.14 18.22 -3.26
N MET A 35 24.76 17.67 -2.21
CA MET A 35 24.19 16.58 -1.42
C MET A 35 22.88 16.96 -0.73
N ALA A 36 22.80 18.17 -0.16
CA ALA A 36 21.56 18.65 0.46
C ALA A 36 20.42 18.74 -0.57
N GLN A 37 20.71 19.26 -1.77
CA GLN A 37 19.77 19.30 -2.88
C GLN A 37 19.33 17.90 -3.30
N LEU A 38 20.27 17.00 -3.59
CA LEU A 38 19.97 15.63 -4.06
C LEU A 38 19.19 14.81 -3.04
N ARG A 39 19.42 15.03 -1.73
CA ARG A 39 18.62 14.41 -0.66
C ARG A 39 17.17 14.88 -0.69
N ARG A 40 16.92 16.16 -0.96
CA ARG A 40 15.56 16.72 -1.08
C ARG A 40 14.84 16.12 -2.28
N GLU A 41 15.48 16.11 -3.44
CA GLU A 41 14.94 15.48 -4.65
C GLU A 41 14.66 13.98 -4.46
N TRP A 42 15.51 13.27 -3.72
CA TRP A 42 15.28 11.86 -3.38
C TRP A 42 14.07 11.67 -2.47
N LYS A 43 13.89 12.57 -1.49
CA LYS A 43 12.74 12.55 -0.59
C LYS A 43 11.45 12.82 -1.37
N GLU A 44 11.45 13.81 -2.25
CA GLU A 44 10.34 14.17 -3.14
C GLU A 44 9.98 13.00 -4.07
N LYS A 45 10.96 12.42 -4.79
CA LYS A 45 10.71 11.26 -5.67
C LYS A 45 10.10 10.06 -4.94
N ARG A 46 10.58 9.76 -3.72
CA ARG A 46 10.01 8.67 -2.90
C ARG A 46 8.60 8.99 -2.42
N GLN A 47 8.31 10.26 -2.13
CA GLN A 47 6.99 10.70 -1.73
C GLN A 47 6.00 10.63 -2.90
N SER A 48 6.37 11.13 -4.08
CA SER A 48 5.56 11.04 -5.29
C SER A 48 5.32 9.59 -5.73
N GLN A 49 6.31 8.70 -5.58
CA GLN A 49 6.10 7.26 -5.79
C GLN A 49 5.06 6.68 -4.82
N LYS A 50 5.13 7.03 -3.53
CA LYS A 50 4.14 6.57 -2.54
C LYS A 50 2.73 7.11 -2.83
N GLU A 51 2.63 8.36 -3.28
CA GLU A 51 1.34 8.97 -3.63
C GLU A 51 0.72 8.35 -4.89
N ASN A 52 1.54 7.95 -5.87
CA ASN A 52 1.05 7.26 -7.07
C ASN A 52 0.50 5.85 -6.80
N ILE A 53 0.96 5.19 -5.72
CA ILE A 53 0.51 3.86 -5.31
C ILE A 53 -0.75 3.93 -4.43
N LYS A 54 -1.10 5.11 -3.89
CA LYS A 54 -2.35 5.26 -3.15
C LYS A 54 -3.53 5.22 -4.14
N PRO A 55 -4.58 4.42 -3.88
CA PRO A 55 -5.76 4.41 -4.73
C PRO A 55 -6.36 5.81 -4.76
N LYS A 56 -6.68 6.29 -5.95
CA LYS A 56 -7.39 7.56 -6.13
C LYS A 56 -8.77 7.41 -5.50
N ALA A 57 -9.25 8.42 -4.78
CA ALA A 57 -10.52 8.33 -4.05
C ALA A 57 -11.74 7.97 -4.92
N SER A 58 -11.67 8.22 -6.25
CA SER A 58 -12.68 7.78 -7.22
C SER A 58 -12.78 6.26 -7.40
N ASP A 59 -11.76 5.52 -6.97
CA ASP A 59 -11.67 4.07 -7.12
C ASP A 59 -11.95 3.32 -5.81
N LEU A 60 -12.39 4.01 -4.75
CA LEU A 60 -12.85 3.37 -3.54
C LEU A 60 -14.30 2.93 -3.69
N LYS A 61 -14.59 1.69 -3.32
CA LYS A 61 -15.93 1.11 -3.35
C LYS A 61 -16.23 0.48 -2.00
N GLN A 62 -17.47 0.66 -1.57
CA GLN A 62 -18.05 -0.03 -0.44
C GLN A 62 -19.08 -1.02 -0.97
N VAL A 63 -19.04 -2.26 -0.47
CA VAL A 63 -20.04 -3.28 -0.77
C VAL A 63 -20.60 -3.84 0.51
N HIS A 64 -21.91 -4.06 0.49
CA HIS A 64 -22.64 -4.71 1.55
C HIS A 64 -23.18 -6.03 1.01
N ILE A 65 -22.79 -7.14 1.64
CA ILE A 65 -23.09 -8.49 1.17
C ILE A 65 -23.83 -9.23 2.28
N LEU A 66 -24.98 -9.80 1.94
CA LEU A 66 -25.74 -10.66 2.83
C LEU A 66 -25.66 -12.10 2.31
N VAL A 67 -25.07 -12.99 3.10
CA VAL A 67 -24.88 -14.40 2.78
C VAL A 67 -25.86 -15.23 3.59
N SER A 68 -26.66 -16.04 2.91
CA SER A 68 -27.57 -17.03 3.50
C SER A 68 -27.13 -18.44 3.11
N GLY A 69 -27.25 -19.41 4.03
CA GLY A 69 -26.88 -20.80 3.75
C GLY A 69 -26.39 -21.51 5.01
N ASN A 70 -25.60 -22.57 4.84
CA ASN A 70 -24.96 -23.26 5.95
C ASN A 70 -23.67 -22.55 6.37
N VAL A 71 -23.82 -21.42 7.07
CA VAL A 71 -22.72 -20.48 7.40
C VAL A 71 -22.38 -20.42 8.90
N ILE A 72 -23.12 -21.15 9.74
CA ILE A 72 -22.88 -21.24 11.19
C ILE A 72 -22.01 -22.47 11.50
N GLY A 73 -21.05 -22.32 12.40
CA GLY A 73 -20.22 -23.44 12.88
C GLY A 73 -19.11 -23.87 11.90
N VAL A 74 -19.01 -23.23 10.73
CA VAL A 74 -18.06 -23.61 9.65
C VAL A 74 -16.84 -22.69 9.54
N GLY A 75 -16.68 -21.74 10.46
CA GLY A 75 -15.56 -20.80 10.46
C GLY A 75 -15.64 -19.66 9.42
N PHE A 76 -16.81 -19.44 8.82
CA PHE A 76 -17.02 -18.47 7.74
C PHE A 76 -16.49 -17.06 8.07
N ARG A 77 -16.78 -16.55 9.27
CA ARG A 77 -16.29 -15.22 9.72
C ARG A 77 -14.76 -15.11 9.70
N ALA A 78 -14.07 -16.14 10.20
CA ALA A 78 -12.61 -16.16 10.26
C ALA A 78 -12.01 -16.21 8.84
N TRP A 79 -12.65 -16.97 7.94
CA TRP A 79 -12.25 -17.03 6.54
C TRP A 79 -12.43 -15.68 5.83
N VAL A 80 -13.58 -15.01 5.99
CA VAL A 80 -13.82 -13.66 5.44
C VAL A 80 -12.81 -12.65 5.99
N PHE A 81 -12.53 -12.69 7.29
CA PHE A 81 -11.55 -11.81 7.91
C PHE A 81 -10.14 -12.00 7.34
N ALA A 82 -9.70 -13.25 7.18
CA ALA A 82 -8.40 -13.57 6.59
C ALA A 82 -8.32 -13.13 5.12
N LEU A 83 -9.40 -13.32 4.35
CA LEU A 83 -9.50 -12.88 2.96
C LEU A 83 -9.39 -11.36 2.85
N ALA A 84 -10.19 -10.62 3.62
CA ALA A 84 -10.18 -9.15 3.63
C ALA A 84 -8.81 -8.60 4.04
N THR A 85 -8.20 -9.17 5.09
CA THR A 85 -6.88 -8.75 5.58
C THR A 85 -5.78 -8.96 4.52
N ARG A 86 -5.76 -10.12 3.85
CA ARG A 86 -4.79 -10.42 2.78
C ARG A 86 -4.95 -9.51 1.57
N SER A 87 -6.18 -9.11 1.28
CA SER A 87 -6.51 -8.18 0.19
C SER A 87 -6.35 -6.71 0.58
N GLY A 88 -6.04 -6.39 1.84
CA GLY A 88 -5.90 -5.00 2.30
C GLY A 88 -7.22 -4.22 2.34
N LEU A 89 -8.35 -4.93 2.47
CA LEU A 89 -9.67 -4.33 2.62
C LEU A 89 -9.99 -4.07 4.08
N VAL A 90 -10.86 -3.10 4.33
CA VAL A 90 -11.38 -2.77 5.68
C VAL A 90 -12.88 -3.00 5.74
N GLY A 91 -13.42 -3.17 6.95
CA GLY A 91 -14.85 -3.39 7.16
C GLY A 91 -15.16 -4.30 8.34
N TRP A 92 -16.32 -4.95 8.30
CA TRP A 92 -16.77 -5.85 9.37
C TRP A 92 -17.57 -7.03 8.83
N VAL A 93 -17.63 -8.08 9.65
CA VAL A 93 -18.44 -9.28 9.40
C VAL A 93 -19.18 -9.67 10.67
N LYS A 94 -20.50 -9.86 10.58
CA LYS A 94 -21.36 -10.26 11.70
C LYS A 94 -22.30 -11.39 11.31
N ASN A 95 -22.62 -12.25 12.27
CA ASN A 95 -23.69 -13.23 12.11
C ASN A 95 -25.01 -12.58 12.54
N THR A 96 -26.06 -12.83 11.76
CA THR A 96 -27.42 -12.35 12.02
C THR A 96 -28.25 -13.48 12.64
N ALA A 97 -29.28 -13.13 13.43
CA ALA A 97 -30.15 -14.09 14.12
C ALA A 97 -30.82 -15.10 13.16
N ASP A 98 -31.06 -14.72 11.90
CA ASP A 98 -31.68 -15.56 10.86
C ASP A 98 -30.74 -16.61 10.24
N ARG A 99 -29.64 -16.97 10.92
CA ARG A 99 -28.58 -17.85 10.39
C ARG A 99 -27.93 -17.33 9.11
N LYS A 100 -27.83 -16.01 8.98
CA LYS A 100 -27.17 -15.31 7.87
C LYS A 100 -25.87 -14.67 8.33
N VAL A 101 -25.00 -14.33 7.39
CA VAL A 101 -23.80 -13.53 7.64
C VAL A 101 -23.90 -12.25 6.83
N GLU A 102 -23.69 -11.13 7.50
CA GLU A 102 -23.68 -9.81 6.90
C GLU A 102 -22.24 -9.29 6.90
N ILE A 103 -21.78 -8.82 5.74
CA ILE A 103 -20.39 -8.41 5.50
C ILE A 103 -20.42 -7.01 4.88
N LEU A 104 -19.66 -6.11 5.48
CA LEU A 104 -19.34 -4.81 4.89
C LEU A 104 -17.85 -4.81 4.53
N LEU A 105 -17.54 -4.52 3.27
CA LEU A 105 -16.17 -4.36 2.79
C LEU A 105 -16.02 -3.01 2.11
N GLU A 106 -14.90 -2.36 2.37
CA GLU A 106 -14.50 -1.09 1.78
C GLU A 106 -13.03 -1.16 1.36
N GLY A 107 -12.73 -0.61 0.19
CA GLY A 107 -11.37 -0.50 -0.33
C GLY A 107 -11.37 -0.23 -1.82
N GLU A 108 -10.28 -0.57 -2.49
CA GLU A 108 -10.16 -0.39 -3.94
C GLU A 108 -11.18 -1.24 -4.71
N ASN A 109 -11.87 -0.63 -5.68
CA ASN A 109 -12.95 -1.21 -6.47
C ASN A 109 -12.59 -2.57 -7.07
N ASN A 110 -11.41 -2.70 -7.69
CA ASN A 110 -10.95 -3.95 -8.28
C ASN A 110 -10.78 -5.04 -7.21
N THR A 111 -10.15 -4.68 -6.09
CA THR A 111 -9.91 -5.58 -4.97
C THR A 111 -11.21 -6.03 -4.32
N VAL A 112 -12.15 -5.11 -4.11
CA VAL A 112 -13.48 -5.38 -3.57
C VAL A 112 -14.28 -6.31 -4.48
N ASN A 113 -14.29 -6.08 -5.79
CA ASN A 113 -14.99 -6.95 -6.74
C ASN A 113 -14.38 -8.36 -6.78
N ASN A 114 -13.06 -8.48 -6.74
CA ASN A 114 -12.37 -9.78 -6.70
C ASN A 114 -12.72 -10.57 -5.42
N VAL A 115 -12.76 -9.88 -4.28
CA VAL A 115 -13.18 -10.50 -3.01
C VAL A 115 -14.65 -10.88 -3.06
N ALA A 116 -15.53 -10.05 -3.60
CA ALA A 116 -16.95 -10.36 -3.77
C ALA A 116 -17.19 -11.64 -4.58
N VAL A 117 -16.51 -11.80 -5.73
CA VAL A 117 -16.56 -13.04 -6.54
C VAL A 117 -16.05 -14.26 -5.77
N THR A 118 -15.06 -14.08 -4.90
CA THR A 118 -14.54 -15.16 -4.04
C THR A 118 -15.55 -15.52 -2.95
N LEU A 119 -16.25 -14.53 -2.39
CA LEU A 119 -17.31 -14.74 -1.39
C LEU A 119 -18.50 -15.50 -1.96
N GLU A 120 -18.85 -15.30 -3.23
CA GLU A 120 -19.91 -16.07 -3.90
C GLU A 120 -19.59 -17.56 -3.98
N LYS A 121 -18.32 -17.93 -4.17
CA LYS A 121 -17.89 -19.34 -4.16
C LYS A 121 -17.91 -19.95 -2.76
N GLY A 122 -17.72 -19.11 -1.73
CA GLY A 122 -17.63 -19.51 -0.34
C GLY A 122 -16.40 -20.38 -0.01
N PRO A 123 -16.13 -20.62 1.29
CA PRO A 123 -15.18 -21.64 1.72
C PRO A 123 -15.76 -23.04 1.45
N ILE A 124 -14.87 -24.04 1.29
CA ILE A 124 -15.24 -25.45 1.07
C ILE A 124 -16.23 -25.98 2.14
N THR A 125 -16.16 -25.40 3.35
CA THR A 125 -16.96 -25.78 4.51
C THR A 125 -18.35 -25.14 4.55
N ALA A 126 -18.63 -24.12 3.73
CA ALA A 126 -19.94 -23.48 3.65
C ALA A 126 -20.59 -23.78 2.28
N ARG A 127 -21.92 -23.87 2.27
CA ARG A 127 -22.73 -24.10 1.07
C ARG A 127 -23.99 -23.26 1.12
#